data_AF-A0A7V6WJJ8-F1
#
_entry.id   AF-A0A7V6WJJ8-F1
#
_cell.length_a   1.000
_cell.length_b   1.000
_cell.length_c   1.000
_cell.angle_alpha   90.00
_cell.angle_beta   90.00
_cell.angle_gamma   90.00
#
_symmetry.space_group_name_H-M   'P 1'
#
loop_
_entity.id
_entity.type
_entity.pdbx_description
1 polymer ?
#
loop_
_entity_poly.entity_id
_entity_poly.type
_entity_poly.pdbx_seq_one_letter_code
_entity_poly.pdbx_strand_id
1 'polypeptide(L)'
;MVEVRQKDRETADSLVRRFTRNIQQGKVLTKARQNRFFSKKKNKRQLRQDANYRARMKRAVDKLKKMGLFEEDKMKDLKRKIKD
;
A
#
# COMPACT_ATOMS: atom_id res chain seq x y z
N MET A 1 6.11 -18.56 -2.67
CA MET A 1 5.26 -19.48 -1.90
C MET A 1 5.33 -19.05 -0.45
N VAL A 2 4.20 -18.87 0.24
CA VAL A 2 4.20 -18.54 1.67
C VAL A 2 3.93 -19.83 2.41
N GLU A 3 4.91 -20.30 3.17
CA GLU A 3 4.78 -21.49 4.02
C GLU A 3 5.07 -21.12 5.47
N VAL A 4 4.36 -21.77 6.40
CA VAL A 4 4.59 -21.63 7.84
C VAL A 4 4.55 -23.01 8.45
N ARG A 5 5.63 -23.41 9.14
CA ARG A 5 5.69 -24.65 9.90
C ARG A 5 5.22 -24.41 11.34
N GLN A 6 4.52 -25.39 11.89
CA GLN A 6 4.07 -25.37 13.28
C GLN A 6 5.28 -25.36 14.22
N LYS A 7 5.21 -24.52 15.25
CA LYS A 7 6.22 -24.49 16.31
C LYS A 7 5.79 -25.36 17.49
N ASP A 8 6.75 -25.73 18.33
CA ASP A 8 6.46 -26.48 19.55
C ASP A 8 5.48 -25.70 20.45
N ARG A 9 4.47 -26.42 20.96
CA ARG A 9 3.38 -25.89 21.80
C ARG A 9 2.55 -24.77 21.14
N GLU A 10 2.53 -24.69 19.81
CA GLU A 10 1.68 -23.73 19.09
C GLU A 10 0.27 -24.29 18.86
N THR A 11 -0.75 -23.47 19.16
CA THR A 11 -2.14 -23.76 18.81
C THR A 11 -2.42 -23.56 17.32
N ALA A 12 -3.39 -24.29 16.78
CA ALA A 12 -3.78 -24.16 15.38
C ALA A 12 -4.18 -22.71 15.00
N ASP A 13 -4.86 -21.98 15.89
CA ASP A 13 -5.26 -20.58 15.64
C ASP A 13 -4.05 -19.65 15.51
N SER A 14 -3.03 -19.81 16.37
CA SER A 14 -1.79 -19.04 16.27
C SER A 14 -1.09 -19.29 14.94
N LEU A 15 -1.02 -20.55 14.50
CA LEU A 15 -0.43 -20.93 13.22
C LEU A 15 -1.14 -20.24 12.05
N VAL A 16 -2.48 -20.29 12.03
CA VAL A 16 -3.30 -19.63 11.00
C VAL A 16 -3.06 -18.12 11.00
N ARG A 17 -3.03 -17.46 12.17
CA ARG A 17 -2.75 -16.01 12.26
C ARG A 17 -1.38 -15.65 11.68
N ARG A 18 -0.33 -16.44 11.98
CA ARG A 18 1.01 -16.22 11.40
C ARG A 18 0.98 -16.37 9.89
N PHE A 19 0.31 -17.40 9.37
CA PHE A 19 0.13 -17.61 7.95
C PHE A 19 -0.59 -16.42 7.28
N THR A 20 -1.72 -15.97 7.84
CA THR A 20 -2.47 -14.81 7.33
C THR A 20 -1.62 -13.54 7.34
N ARG A 21 -0.87 -13.28 8.41
CA ARG A 21 0.02 -12.11 8.49
C ARG A 21 1.14 -12.18 7.45
N ASN A 22 1.73 -13.34 7.22
CA ASN A 22 2.74 -13.53 6.18
C ASN A 22 2.17 -13.31 4.76
N ILE A 23 0.94 -13.75 4.49
CA ILE A 23 0.25 -13.46 3.22
C ILE A 23 0.05 -11.95 3.03
N GLN A 24 -0.42 -11.26 4.07
CA GLN A 24 -0.69 -9.83 4.03
C GLN A 24 0.60 -9.03 3.84
N GLN A 25 1.64 -9.32 4.62
CA GLN A 25 2.94 -8.65 4.51
C GLN A 25 3.63 -8.95 3.18
N GLY A 26 3.54 -10.19 2.69
CA GLY A 26 4.06 -10.61 1.40
C GLY A 26 3.33 -10.01 0.20
N LYS A 27 2.20 -9.32 0.41
CA LYS A 27 1.36 -8.71 -0.64
C LYS A 27 0.99 -9.68 -1.77
N VAL A 28 0.91 -10.97 -1.49
CA VAL A 28 0.68 -12.03 -2.48
C VAL A 28 -0.64 -11.80 -3.21
N LEU A 29 -1.70 -11.50 -2.47
CA LEU A 29 -3.03 -11.22 -3.02
C LEU A 29 -3.04 -9.95 -3.89
N THR A 30 -2.35 -8.89 -3.45
CA THR A 30 -2.25 -7.65 -4.23
C THR A 30 -1.52 -7.88 -5.55
N LYS A 31 -0.41 -8.63 -5.51
CA LYS A 31 0.36 -9.00 -6.70
C LYS A 31 -0.45 -9.88 -7.65
N ALA A 32 -1.17 -10.88 -7.11
CA ALA A 32 -2.04 -11.74 -7.90
C ALA A 32 -3.16 -10.94 -8.59
N ARG A 33 -3.81 -10.00 -7.87
CA ARG A 33 -4.84 -9.12 -8.43
C ARG A 33 -4.29 -8.19 -9.51
N GLN A 34 -3.09 -7.64 -9.31
CA GLN A 34 -2.43 -6.79 -10.32
C GLN A 34 -2.06 -7.57 -11.58
N ASN A 35 -1.59 -8.80 -11.42
CA ASN A 35 -1.16 -9.67 -12.51
C ASN A 35 -2.32 -10.39 -13.21
N ARG A 36 -3.56 -10.25 -12.74
CA ARG A 36 -4.74 -10.88 -13.34
C ARG A 36 -4.92 -10.52 -14.82
N PHE A 37 -4.54 -9.30 -15.18
CA PHE A 37 -4.65 -8.78 -16.55
C PHE A 37 -3.32 -8.17 -16.99
N PHE A 38 -3.05 -8.21 -18.30
CA PHE A 38 -1.88 -7.56 -18.86
C PHE A 38 -1.97 -6.03 -18.72
N SER A 39 -0.99 -5.42 -18.07
CA SER A 39 -0.82 -3.98 -18.02
C SER A 39 0.40 -3.56 -18.85
N LYS A 40 0.21 -2.66 -19.81
CA LYS A 40 1.33 -2.06 -20.56
C LYS A 40 2.26 -1.30 -19.62
N LYS A 41 3.57 -1.36 -19.89
CA LYS A 41 4.57 -0.56 -19.16
C LYS A 41 4.26 0.93 -19.34
N LYS A 42 4.43 1.70 -18.27
CA LYS A 42 4.22 3.16 -18.30
C LYS A 42 5.22 3.83 -19.24
N ASN A 43 4.73 4.78 -20.03
CA ASN A 43 5.59 5.61 -20.88
C ASN A 43 6.33 6.68 -20.04
N LYS A 44 7.32 7.36 -20.64
CA LYS A 44 8.15 8.38 -19.96
C LYS A 44 7.32 9.52 -19.35
N ARG A 45 6.24 9.93 -20.04
CA ARG A 45 5.33 10.99 -19.57
C ARG A 45 4.55 10.54 -18.32
N GLN A 46 3.99 9.33 -18.34
CA GLN A 46 3.25 8.74 -17.23
C GLN A 46 4.15 8.53 -16.01
N LEU A 47 5.39 8.08 -16.22
CA LEU A 47 6.37 7.96 -15.14
C LEU A 47 6.68 9.32 -14.49
N ARG A 48 6.86 10.38 -15.30
CA ARG A 48 7.06 11.75 -14.79
C ARG A 48 5.85 12.27 -14.04
N GLN A 49 4.64 12.07 -14.56
CA GLN A 49 3.40 12.47 -13.91
C GLN A 49 3.22 11.77 -12.55
N ASP A 50 3.45 10.46 -12.49
CA ASP A 50 3.43 9.70 -11.24
C ASP A 50 4.43 10.25 -10.21
N ALA A 51 5.66 10.52 -10.64
CA ALA A 51 6.72 11.04 -9.77
C ALA A 51 6.34 12.43 -9.20
N ASN A 52 5.83 13.31 -10.06
CA ASN A 52 5.37 14.64 -9.66
C ASN A 52 4.19 14.55 -8.68
N TYR A 53 3.22 13.67 -8.95
CA TYR A 53 2.10 13.42 -8.04
C TYR A 53 2.59 12.95 -6.67
N ARG A 54 3.49 11.96 -6.62
CA ARG A 54 4.08 11.46 -5.37
C ARG A 54 4.81 12.55 -4.59
N ALA A 55 5.58 13.39 -5.28
CA ALA A 55 6.28 14.51 -4.66
C ALA A 55 5.32 15.56 -4.09
N ARG A 56 4.26 15.95 -4.83
CA ARG A 56 3.22 16.87 -4.36
C ARG A 56 2.48 16.31 -3.14
N MET A 57 2.07 15.05 -3.21
CA MET A 57 1.39 14.36 -2.09
C MET A 57 2.27 14.30 -0.85
N LYS A 58 3.55 13.94 -0.98
CA LYS A 58 4.49 13.88 0.14
C LYS A 58 4.60 15.24 0.84
N ARG A 59 4.84 16.31 0.08
CA ARG A 59 4.95 17.68 0.61
C ARG A 59 3.68 18.11 1.36
N ALA A 60 2.51 17.81 0.79
CA ALA A 60 1.26 18.21 1.40
C ALA A 60 0.94 17.39 2.66
N VAL A 61 1.23 16.10 2.66
CA VAL A 61 1.14 15.24 3.87
C VAL A 61 2.08 15.73 4.96
N ASP A 62 3.33 16.06 4.62
CA ASP A 62 4.30 16.56 5.58
C ASP A 62 3.84 17.89 6.20
N LYS A 63 3.22 18.77 5.40
CA LYS A 63 2.60 20.02 5.90
C LYS A 63 1.45 19.75 6.87
N LEU A 64 0.53 18.84 6.53
CA LEU A 64 -0.60 18.47 7.40
C LEU A 64 -0.13 17.88 8.73
N LYS A 65 0.88 17.01 8.69
CA LYS A 65 1.50 16.45 9.90
C LYS A 65 2.11 17.54 10.78
N LYS A 66 2.85 18.48 10.19
CA LYS A 66 3.42 19.63 10.92
C LYS A 66 2.36 20.51 11.57
N MET A 67 1.18 20.63 10.96
CA MET A 67 0.06 21.41 11.50
C MET A 67 -0.78 20.63 12.52
N GLY A 68 -0.45 19.36 12.80
CA GLY A 68 -1.26 18.51 13.70
C GLY A 68 -2.62 18.11 13.13
N LEU A 69 -2.83 18.27 11.81
CA LEU A 69 -4.11 18.07 11.13
C LEU A 69 -4.14 16.75 10.35
N PHE A 70 -3.45 15.72 10.84
CA PHE A 70 -3.32 14.45 10.14
C PHE A 70 -4.51 13.52 10.41
N GLU A 71 -5.69 13.95 9.93
CA GLU A 71 -6.94 13.19 10.01
C GLU A 71 -7.27 12.52 8.67
N GLU A 72 -8.00 11.39 8.70
CA GLU A 72 -8.34 10.64 7.50
C GLU A 72 -9.16 11.45 6.48
N ASP A 73 -10.05 12.32 6.96
CA ASP A 73 -10.89 13.14 6.08
C ASP A 73 -10.08 14.22 5.35
N LYS A 74 -9.11 14.84 6.03
CA LYS A 74 -8.20 15.81 5.41
C LYS A 74 -7.30 15.15 4.35
N MET A 75 -6.99 13.85 4.49
CA MET A 75 -6.28 13.09 3.46
C MET A 75 -7.15 12.83 2.22
N LYS A 76 -8.46 12.57 2.38
CA LYS A 76 -9.39 12.40 1.23
C LYS A 76 -9.49 13.70 0.44
N ASP A 77 -9.64 14.83 1.12
CA ASP A 77 -9.71 16.15 0.49
C ASP A 77 -8.40 16.52 -0.22
N LEU A 78 -7.26 16.18 0.39
CA LEU A 78 -5.96 16.41 -0.23
C LEU A 78 -5.79 15.61 -1.54
N LYS A 79 -6.23 14.35 -1.54
CA LYS A 79 -6.19 13.50 -2.74
C LYS A 79 -7.08 14.04 -3.85
N ARG A 80 -8.24 14.63 -3.53
CA ARG A 80 -9.12 15.31 -4.50
C ARG A 80 -8.41 16.53 -5.11
N LYS A 81 -7.92 17.44 -4.27
CA LYS A 81 -7.27 18.70 -4.70
C LYS A 81 -5.98 18.54 -5.52
N ILE A 82 -5.27 17.41 -5.40
CA ILE A 82 -4.03 17.16 -6.16
C ILE A 82 -4.31 16.42 -7.47
N LYS A 83 -5.49 15.77 -7.58
CA LYS A 83 -5.92 15.05 -8.78
C LYS A 83 -6.47 16.01 -9.85
N ASP A 84 -7.09 17.10 -9.42
CA ASP A 84 -7.51 18.24 -10.25
C ASP A 84 -6.31 19.15 -10.60
#